data_AF-A0A1Q3CGA3-F1
#
_entry.id   AF-A0A1Q3CGA3-F1
#
_cell.length_a   1.000
_cell.length_b   1.000
_cell.length_c   1.000
_cell.angle_alpha   90.00
_cell.angle_beta   90.00
_cell.angle_gamma   90.00
#
_symmetry.space_group_name_H-M   'P 1'
#
loop_
_entity.id
_entity.type
_entity.pdbx_description
1 polymer ?
#
loop_
_entity_poly.entity_id
_entity_poly.type
_entity_poly.pdbx_seq_one_letter_code
_entity_poly.pdbx_strand_id
1 'polypeptide(L)'
;MGWFDYLCSSHIIYPRVVKLFYANLETYTTCVANSFVLGNPISKTPELIAETLGIPNSEITHLNDVEKLEALGICLERSDFNPIMCVTSSHLLIATRIILLLVTNTLLPRESSHALPSKRDLKFVACIKNGTLVNLPYLIINHMLSRPNHIPYHMLLSRIFASLNLDIPDDEHNVKPSHKQLINRAGLRNCNIRFENGLWVKQLAGGREQVREQANVRAGGDDEEEDEDDAQQFEMRANVGASSSSRPTLESLQARMDLAQADIDYLRGRVDQIYEGQATLIQGQANLLQVFQNAFPQTPPPDSS
;
A
#
# COMPACT_ATOMS: atom_id res chain seq x y z
N MET A 1 21.11 -0.16 6.44
CA MET A 1 19.98 -0.30 5.49
C MET A 1 20.18 0.54 4.24
N GLY A 2 20.33 1.87 4.31
CA GLY A 2 20.56 2.72 3.12
C GLY A 2 19.29 3.08 2.33
N TRP A 3 18.09 2.75 2.84
CA TRP A 3 16.83 2.90 2.10
C TRP A 3 16.21 4.31 2.16
N PHE A 4 16.86 5.26 2.86
CA PHE A 4 16.28 6.58 3.12
C PHE A 4 15.93 7.32 1.82
N ASP A 5 16.86 7.37 0.88
CA ASP A 5 16.65 8.04 -0.41
C ASP A 5 15.52 7.38 -1.21
N TYR A 6 15.42 6.05 -1.16
CA TYR A 6 14.29 5.33 -1.78
C TYR A 6 12.95 5.74 -1.15
N LEU A 7 12.85 5.69 0.18
CA LEU A 7 11.61 5.99 0.93
C LEU A 7 11.18 7.46 0.82
N CYS A 8 12.12 8.38 0.63
CA CYS A 8 11.85 9.81 0.50
C CYS A 8 11.67 10.25 -0.96
N SER A 9 12.02 9.41 -1.94
CA SER A 9 11.95 9.79 -3.35
C SER A 9 10.53 9.78 -3.90
N SER A 10 10.14 10.86 -4.58
CA SER A 10 8.90 10.95 -5.35
C SER A 10 9.21 10.88 -6.85
N HIS A 11 8.98 9.73 -7.48
CA HIS A 11 9.16 9.55 -8.92
C HIS A 11 7.81 9.59 -9.65
N ILE A 12 7.78 10.14 -10.85
CA ILE A 12 6.60 10.07 -11.72
C ILE A 12 6.27 8.60 -11.99
N ILE A 13 4.98 8.28 -12.02
CA ILE A 13 4.47 6.95 -12.34
C ILE A 13 4.00 6.96 -13.79
N TYR A 14 4.39 5.93 -14.56
CA TYR A 14 3.94 5.63 -15.92
C TYR A 14 2.97 4.44 -15.90
N PRO A 15 1.68 4.62 -15.61
CA PRO A 15 0.78 3.52 -15.29
C PRO A 15 0.60 2.53 -16.45
N ARG A 16 0.57 3.00 -17.70
CA ARG A 16 0.39 2.11 -18.85
C ARG A 16 1.67 1.32 -19.14
N VAL A 17 2.84 1.95 -19.00
CA VAL A 17 4.14 1.26 -19.13
C VAL A 17 4.33 0.22 -18.03
N VAL A 18 3.94 0.53 -16.78
CA VAL A 18 3.94 -0.45 -15.67
C VAL A 18 3.00 -1.62 -15.97
N LYS A 19 1.80 -1.36 -16.49
CA LYS A 19 0.87 -2.44 -16.89
C LYS A 19 1.46 -3.32 -18.00
N LEU A 20 2.13 -2.72 -18.99
CA LEU A 20 2.82 -3.46 -20.06
C LEU A 20 3.92 -4.35 -19.49
N PHE A 21 4.70 -3.84 -18.52
CA PHE A 21 5.72 -4.62 -17.82
C PHE A 21 5.14 -5.90 -17.19
N TYR A 22 4.04 -5.78 -16.45
CA TYR A 22 3.41 -6.95 -15.81
C TYR A 22 2.71 -7.87 -16.82
N ALA A 23 2.09 -7.32 -17.87
CA ALA A 23 1.43 -8.11 -18.91
C ALA A 23 2.40 -9.00 -19.69
N ASN A 24 3.65 -8.57 -19.83
CA ASN A 24 4.71 -9.30 -20.53
C ASN A 24 5.70 -9.98 -19.57
N LEU A 25 5.34 -10.12 -18.28
CA LEU A 25 6.24 -10.71 -17.29
C LEU A 25 6.31 -12.23 -17.47
N GLU A 26 7.49 -12.70 -17.88
CA GLU A 26 7.83 -14.11 -17.98
C GLU A 26 8.71 -14.51 -16.80
N THR A 27 8.25 -15.50 -16.02
CA THR A 27 8.97 -15.99 -14.84
C THR A 27 9.87 -17.15 -15.23
N TYR A 28 11.19 -16.99 -15.05
CA TYR A 28 12.18 -18.02 -15.39
C TYR A 28 12.61 -18.81 -14.16
N THR A 29 12.78 -18.13 -13.02
CA THR A 29 13.08 -18.72 -11.72
C THR A 29 12.32 -17.98 -10.62
N THR A 30 12.48 -18.41 -9.37
CA THR A 30 11.90 -17.75 -8.19
C THR A 30 12.49 -16.36 -7.93
N CYS A 31 13.64 -16.01 -8.53
CA CYS A 31 14.36 -14.76 -8.27
C CYS A 31 14.78 -13.99 -9.53
N VAL A 32 14.41 -14.47 -10.72
CA VAL A 32 14.65 -13.78 -12.00
C VAL A 32 13.41 -13.91 -12.88
N ALA A 33 12.94 -12.77 -13.37
CA ALA A 33 11.90 -12.69 -14.39
C ALA A 33 12.33 -11.72 -15.47
N ASN A 34 11.88 -11.94 -16.70
CA ASN A 34 12.11 -10.99 -17.78
C ASN A 34 10.77 -10.39 -18.19
N SER A 35 10.80 -9.17 -18.70
CA SER A 35 9.66 -8.53 -19.31
C SER A 35 10.10 -7.80 -20.57
N PHE A 36 9.20 -7.64 -21.52
CA PHE A 36 9.46 -6.86 -22.72
C PHE A 36 8.57 -5.62 -22.75
N VAL A 37 9.18 -4.44 -22.72
CA VAL A 37 8.45 -3.17 -22.60
C VAL A 37 8.96 -2.19 -23.65
N LEU A 38 8.06 -1.70 -24.51
CA LEU A 38 8.39 -0.70 -25.53
C LEU A 38 9.60 -1.09 -26.41
N GLY A 39 9.70 -2.36 -26.80
CA GLY A 39 10.83 -2.83 -27.62
C GLY A 39 12.09 -3.21 -26.84
N ASN A 40 12.09 -3.04 -25.51
CA ASN A 40 13.27 -3.25 -24.67
C ASN A 40 13.08 -4.46 -23.74
N PRO A 41 14.01 -5.43 -23.73
CA PRO A 41 14.03 -6.49 -22.73
C PRO A 41 14.49 -5.92 -21.39
N ILE A 42 13.71 -6.16 -20.34
CA ILE A 42 13.99 -5.76 -18.97
C ILE A 42 14.16 -7.03 -18.15
N SER A 43 15.36 -7.25 -17.64
CA SER A 43 15.60 -8.34 -16.69
C SER A 43 15.35 -7.85 -15.27
N LYS A 44 14.45 -8.52 -14.56
CA LYS A 44 14.06 -8.23 -13.19
C LYS A 44 15.00 -9.00 -12.27
N THR A 45 16.16 -8.42 -12.00
CA THR A 45 17.14 -8.98 -11.07
C THR A 45 17.27 -8.12 -9.81
N PRO A 46 17.62 -8.71 -8.66
CA PRO A 46 17.97 -7.94 -7.46
C PRO A 46 19.06 -6.89 -7.73
N GLU A 47 20.00 -7.18 -8.64
CA GLU A 47 21.10 -6.28 -9.00
C GLU A 47 20.56 -5.00 -9.68
N LEU A 48 19.61 -5.11 -10.61
CA LEU A 48 19.02 -3.94 -11.28
C LEU A 48 18.31 -3.03 -10.28
N ILE A 49 17.57 -3.62 -9.32
CA ILE A 49 16.89 -2.86 -8.27
C ILE A 49 17.92 -2.19 -7.36
N ALA A 50 18.95 -2.91 -6.96
CA ALA A 50 20.01 -2.41 -6.10
C ALA A 50 20.75 -1.23 -6.72
N GLU A 51 21.12 -1.34 -8.00
CA GLU A 51 21.76 -0.27 -8.77
C GLU A 51 20.84 0.95 -8.90
N THR A 52 19.58 0.74 -9.29
CA THR A 52 18.59 1.82 -9.46
C THR A 52 18.35 2.59 -8.16
N LEU A 53 18.33 1.88 -7.03
CA LEU A 53 18.06 2.44 -5.71
C LEU A 53 19.31 2.90 -4.95
N GLY A 54 20.51 2.48 -5.37
CA GLY A 54 21.76 2.73 -4.65
C GLY A 54 21.82 2.03 -3.29
N ILE A 55 21.26 0.82 -3.18
CA ILE A 55 21.18 0.06 -1.91
C ILE A 55 21.94 -1.27 -1.99
N PRO A 56 22.35 -1.86 -0.84
CA PRO A 56 23.00 -3.17 -0.85
C PRO A 56 22.10 -4.29 -1.40
N ASN A 57 22.72 -5.24 -2.10
CA ASN A 57 22.11 -6.48 -2.61
C ASN A 57 22.67 -7.73 -1.90
N SER A 58 23.15 -7.57 -0.66
CA SER A 58 23.64 -8.66 0.20
C SER A 58 22.70 -8.80 1.40
N GLU A 59 23.06 -9.70 2.33
CA GLU A 59 22.35 -9.96 3.60
C GLU A 59 21.17 -10.94 3.51
N ILE A 60 20.42 -11.09 4.60
CA ILE A 60 19.38 -12.11 4.71
C ILE A 60 18.29 -11.90 3.66
N THR A 61 17.88 -13.00 3.05
CA THR A 61 16.93 -13.05 1.93
C THR A 61 15.57 -13.58 2.35
N HIS A 62 15.45 -14.08 3.58
CA HIS A 62 14.21 -14.55 4.19
C HIS A 62 14.01 -13.96 5.58
N LEU A 63 12.75 -13.80 5.97
CA LEU A 63 12.36 -13.30 7.29
C LEU A 63 12.07 -14.46 8.27
N ASN A 64 12.39 -15.70 7.90
CA ASN A 64 12.01 -16.90 8.64
C ASN A 64 12.75 -17.04 9.96
N ASP A 65 13.99 -16.57 10.02
CA ASP A 65 14.83 -16.60 11.22
C ASP A 65 14.24 -15.81 12.40
N VAL A 66 13.36 -14.84 12.13
CA VAL A 66 12.64 -14.12 13.18
C VAL A 66 11.37 -14.90 13.51
N GLU A 67 11.28 -15.42 14.73
CA GLU A 67 10.09 -16.12 15.20
C GLU A 67 8.89 -15.16 15.30
N LYS A 68 7.66 -15.68 15.13
CA LYS A 68 6.44 -14.84 15.21
C LYS A 68 6.31 -14.15 16.56
N LEU A 69 6.58 -14.87 17.66
CA LEU A 69 6.47 -14.32 19.02
C LEU A 69 7.56 -13.29 19.30
N GLU A 70 8.78 -13.55 18.83
CA GLU A 70 9.87 -12.58 18.91
C GLU A 70 9.53 -11.28 18.16
N ALA A 71 9.04 -11.40 16.92
CA ALA A 71 8.62 -10.26 16.12
C ALA A 71 7.50 -9.45 16.81
N LEU A 72 6.53 -10.13 17.42
CA LEU A 72 5.45 -9.49 18.18
C LEU A 72 5.99 -8.71 19.38
N GLY A 73 6.87 -9.32 20.18
CA GLY A 73 7.48 -8.64 21.34
C GLY A 73 8.29 -7.41 20.95
N ILE A 74 9.05 -7.50 19.85
CA ILE A 74 9.80 -6.37 19.29
C ILE A 74 8.86 -5.27 18.81
N CYS A 75 7.80 -5.61 18.06
CA CYS A 75 6.84 -4.64 17.53
C CYS A 75 6.07 -3.92 18.64
N LEU A 76 5.66 -4.64 19.68
CA LEU A 76 4.90 -4.10 20.82
C LEU A 76 5.79 -3.38 21.85
N GLU A 77 7.11 -3.57 21.80
CA GLU A 77 8.09 -3.05 22.75
C GLU A 77 7.79 -3.48 24.21
N ARG A 78 7.24 -4.69 24.37
CA ARG A 78 6.93 -5.29 25.68
C ARG A 78 6.94 -6.80 25.61
N SER A 79 7.23 -7.45 26.74
CA SER A 79 7.32 -8.91 26.84
C SER A 79 6.05 -9.58 27.40
N ASP A 80 5.16 -8.79 27.98
CA ASP A 80 3.92 -9.22 28.66
C ASP A 80 2.69 -9.02 27.75
N PHE A 81 2.63 -9.76 26.65
CA PHE A 81 1.50 -9.79 25.74
C PHE A 81 0.91 -11.20 25.62
N ASN A 82 -0.37 -11.30 25.30
CA ASN A 82 -1.00 -12.60 25.06
C ASN A 82 -0.57 -13.11 23.66
N PRO A 83 0.13 -14.25 23.55
CA PRO A 83 0.59 -14.81 22.27
C PRO A 83 -0.52 -15.05 21.23
N ILE A 84 -1.76 -15.22 21.69
CA ILE A 84 -2.94 -15.56 20.88
C ILE A 84 -3.67 -14.29 20.42
N MET A 85 -3.33 -13.11 20.97
CA MET A 85 -4.06 -11.89 20.62
C MET A 85 -3.85 -11.48 19.16
N CYS A 86 -4.92 -11.00 18.52
CA CYS A 86 -4.81 -10.34 17.22
C CYS A 86 -4.24 -8.93 17.41
N VAL A 87 -2.98 -8.74 17.01
CA VAL A 87 -2.36 -7.40 17.03
C VAL A 87 -2.87 -6.59 15.86
N THR A 88 -3.57 -5.50 16.16
CA THR A 88 -3.94 -4.48 15.18
C THR A 88 -2.95 -3.31 15.21
N SER A 89 -2.89 -2.51 14.14
CA SER A 89 -1.99 -1.35 14.07
C SER A 89 -2.20 -0.32 15.19
N SER A 90 -3.36 -0.30 15.86
CA SER A 90 -3.65 0.63 16.96
C SER A 90 -2.98 0.26 18.28
N HIS A 91 -2.54 -0.99 18.42
CA HIS A 91 -1.76 -1.48 19.56
C HIS A 91 -0.28 -1.08 19.47
N LEU A 92 0.20 -0.80 18.26
CA LEU A 92 1.60 -0.44 18.02
C LEU A 92 1.86 1.00 18.45
N LEU A 93 3.04 1.22 19.04
CA LEU A 93 3.55 2.57 19.28
C LEU A 93 3.72 3.32 17.96
N ILE A 94 3.69 4.66 18.01
CA ILE A 94 3.64 5.52 16.82
C ILE A 94 4.81 5.24 15.88
N ALA A 95 6.03 5.07 16.41
CA ALA A 95 7.21 4.76 15.60
C ALA A 95 7.08 3.41 14.88
N THR A 96 6.73 2.35 15.61
CA THR A 96 6.48 1.02 15.00
C THR A 96 5.36 1.07 13.97
N ARG A 97 4.30 1.84 14.24
CA ARG A 97 3.19 2.02 13.31
C ARG A 97 3.60 2.74 12.03
N ILE A 98 4.47 3.75 12.11
CA ILE A 98 5.05 4.40 10.92
C ILE A 98 5.91 3.41 10.12
N ILE A 99 6.74 2.60 10.79
CA ILE A 99 7.55 1.56 10.13
C ILE A 99 6.63 0.54 9.43
N LEU A 100 5.57 0.07 10.09
CA LEU A 100 4.59 -0.84 9.50
C LEU A 100 3.94 -0.23 8.25
N LEU A 101 3.60 1.06 8.29
CA LEU A 101 3.06 1.72 7.12
C LEU A 101 4.10 1.75 5.99
N LEU A 102 5.36 2.09 6.27
CA LEU A 102 6.44 2.08 5.25
C LEU A 102 6.62 0.70 4.63
N VAL A 103 6.60 -0.34 5.47
CA VAL A 103 6.64 -1.73 5.02
C VAL A 103 5.48 -2.03 4.09
N THR A 104 4.24 -1.77 4.50
CA THR A 104 3.04 -2.22 3.77
C THR A 104 2.61 -1.31 2.60
N ASN A 105 3.19 -0.11 2.47
CA ASN A 105 2.87 0.82 1.37
C ASN A 105 3.99 0.96 0.35
N THR A 106 5.25 0.75 0.75
CA THR A 106 6.42 1.08 -0.09
C THR A 106 7.38 -0.09 -0.25
N LEU A 107 7.74 -0.78 0.84
CA LEU A 107 8.75 -1.85 0.78
C LEU A 107 8.17 -3.18 0.28
N LEU A 108 7.00 -3.57 0.77
CA LEU A 108 6.21 -4.72 0.34
C LEU A 108 4.72 -4.31 0.22
N PRO A 109 4.37 -3.51 -0.81
CA PRO A 109 3.04 -2.93 -0.96
C PRO A 109 1.96 -4.00 -1.04
N ARG A 110 0.91 -3.86 -0.23
CA ARG A 110 -0.29 -4.71 -0.30
C ARG A 110 -1.54 -3.89 -0.59
N GLU A 111 -2.51 -4.50 -1.27
CA GLU A 111 -3.78 -3.86 -1.61
C GLU A 111 -4.83 -4.01 -0.48
N SER A 112 -4.60 -4.95 0.45
CA SER A 112 -5.49 -5.24 1.57
C SER A 112 -5.36 -4.23 2.73
N SER A 113 -6.32 -4.25 3.66
CA SER A 113 -6.41 -3.32 4.78
C SER A 113 -5.16 -3.29 5.68
N HIS A 114 -4.57 -2.11 5.87
CA HIS A 114 -3.43 -1.88 6.77
C HIS A 114 -3.78 -1.95 8.27
N ALA A 115 -5.05 -2.23 8.62
CA ALA A 115 -5.48 -2.31 10.01
C ALA A 115 -4.86 -3.50 10.75
N LEU A 116 -4.73 -4.64 10.07
CA LEU A 116 -4.19 -5.90 10.60
C LEU A 116 -2.85 -6.21 9.92
N PRO A 117 -1.71 -6.12 10.62
CA PRO A 117 -0.42 -6.56 10.09
C PRO A 117 -0.36 -8.08 9.94
N SER A 118 0.17 -8.56 8.81
CA SER A 118 0.44 -9.98 8.59
C SER A 118 1.65 -10.48 9.39
N LYS A 119 1.85 -11.82 9.48
CA LYS A 119 3.07 -12.42 10.05
C LYS A 119 4.33 -11.87 9.38
N ARG A 120 4.30 -11.76 8.05
CA ARG A 120 5.40 -11.22 7.24
C ARG A 120 5.66 -9.74 7.55
N ASP A 121 4.61 -8.93 7.68
CA ASP A 121 4.71 -7.51 8.04
C ASP A 121 5.42 -7.34 9.39
N LEU A 122 4.98 -8.10 10.40
CA LEU A 122 5.53 -8.03 11.76
C LEU A 122 7.01 -8.45 11.80
N LYS A 123 7.36 -9.55 11.13
CA LYS A 123 8.75 -10.01 11.02
C LYS A 123 9.62 -8.96 10.34
N PHE A 124 9.13 -8.32 9.28
CA PHE A 124 9.91 -7.31 8.59
C PHE A 124 10.10 -6.05 9.44
N VAL A 125 9.04 -5.60 10.12
CA VAL A 125 9.12 -4.49 11.09
C VAL A 125 10.13 -4.82 12.20
N ALA A 126 10.14 -6.05 12.71
CA ALA A 126 11.09 -6.49 13.72
C ALA A 126 12.55 -6.42 13.23
N CYS A 127 12.84 -6.89 12.00
CA CYS A 127 14.17 -6.74 11.40
C CYS A 127 14.61 -5.27 11.33
N ILE A 128 13.72 -4.37 10.91
CA ILE A 128 14.01 -2.94 10.81
C ILE A 128 14.31 -2.36 12.20
N LYS A 129 13.50 -2.70 13.21
CA LYS A 129 13.68 -2.20 14.59
C LYS A 129 14.98 -2.70 15.23
N ASN A 130 15.35 -3.96 14.99
CA ASN A 130 16.58 -4.54 15.52
C ASN A 130 17.84 -4.20 14.70
N GLY A 131 17.69 -3.53 13.56
CA GLY A 131 18.80 -3.20 12.68
C GLY A 131 19.36 -4.41 11.91
N THR A 132 18.64 -5.53 11.88
CA THR A 132 18.99 -6.71 11.10
C THR A 132 19.00 -6.35 9.63
N LEU A 133 20.17 -6.35 8.97
CA LEU A 133 20.27 -5.97 7.57
C LEU A 133 19.55 -6.98 6.67
N VAL A 134 18.75 -6.47 5.72
CA VAL A 134 17.90 -7.29 4.84
C VAL A 134 18.19 -6.97 3.38
N ASN A 135 18.23 -8.01 2.53
CA ASN A 135 18.29 -7.85 1.09
C ASN A 135 16.93 -7.40 0.53
N LEU A 136 16.63 -6.11 0.61
CA LEU A 136 15.39 -5.52 0.09
C LEU A 136 15.19 -5.77 -1.41
N PRO A 137 16.20 -5.62 -2.30
CA PRO A 137 16.06 -5.97 -3.71
C PRO A 137 15.50 -7.39 -3.92
N TYR A 138 16.08 -8.39 -3.25
CA TYR A 138 15.62 -9.77 -3.33
C TYR A 138 14.17 -9.93 -2.85
N LEU A 139 13.81 -9.33 -1.71
CA LEU A 139 12.44 -9.38 -1.19
C LEU A 139 11.41 -8.75 -2.14
N ILE A 140 11.76 -7.65 -2.81
CA ILE A 140 10.89 -7.00 -3.80
C ILE A 140 10.63 -7.93 -4.98
N ILE A 141 11.68 -8.57 -5.51
CA ILE A 141 11.57 -9.52 -6.63
C ILE A 141 10.62 -10.65 -6.24
N ASN A 142 10.85 -11.30 -5.09
CA ASN A 142 10.03 -12.41 -4.61
C ASN A 142 8.58 -11.98 -4.40
N HIS A 143 8.34 -10.82 -3.79
CA HIS A 143 6.99 -10.31 -3.55
C HIS A 143 6.22 -10.05 -4.84
N MET A 144 6.89 -9.52 -5.87
CA MET A 144 6.26 -9.36 -7.19
C MET A 144 5.90 -10.72 -7.83
N LEU A 145 6.72 -11.76 -7.63
CA LEU A 145 6.51 -13.07 -8.27
C LEU A 145 5.50 -13.94 -7.52
N SER A 146 5.42 -13.81 -6.20
CA SER A 146 4.46 -14.55 -5.38
C SER A 146 3.02 -14.06 -5.51
N ARG A 147 2.79 -12.95 -6.24
CA ARG A 147 1.47 -12.30 -6.38
C ARG A 147 1.17 -11.98 -7.83
N PRO A 148 0.94 -12.99 -8.69
CA PRO A 148 0.79 -12.79 -10.14
C PRO A 148 -0.41 -11.93 -10.54
N ASN A 149 -1.43 -11.86 -9.67
CA ASN A 149 -2.64 -11.07 -9.92
C ASN A 149 -2.54 -9.60 -9.42
N HIS A 150 -1.39 -9.20 -8.89
CA HIS A 150 -1.18 -7.85 -8.34
C HIS A 150 -0.13 -7.10 -9.15
N ILE A 151 -0.24 -5.77 -9.17
CA ILE A 151 0.67 -4.87 -9.88
C ILE A 151 1.37 -3.95 -8.86
N PRO A 152 2.20 -4.48 -7.93
CA PRO A 152 2.85 -3.63 -6.95
C PRO A 152 3.96 -2.73 -7.56
N TYR A 153 4.57 -1.87 -6.74
CA TYR A 153 5.82 -1.16 -7.09
C TYR A 153 5.79 -0.22 -8.31
N HIS A 154 4.63 0.32 -8.68
CA HIS A 154 4.47 1.30 -9.77
C HIS A 154 5.57 2.37 -9.85
N MET A 155 5.91 2.98 -8.70
CA MET A 155 6.91 4.04 -8.61
C MET A 155 8.34 3.54 -8.82
N LEU A 156 8.67 2.38 -8.24
CA LEU A 156 9.99 1.75 -8.43
C LEU A 156 10.20 1.34 -9.88
N LEU A 157 9.21 0.71 -10.51
CA LEU A 157 9.29 0.32 -11.91
C LEU A 157 9.44 1.53 -12.83
N SER A 158 8.70 2.61 -12.57
CA SER A 158 8.84 3.86 -13.34
C SER A 158 10.24 4.47 -13.19
N ARG A 159 10.85 4.36 -12.00
CA ARG A 159 12.25 4.77 -11.78
C ARG A 159 13.24 3.88 -12.53
N ILE A 160 13.02 2.57 -12.58
CA ILE A 160 13.83 1.63 -13.38
C ILE A 160 13.74 1.97 -14.87
N PHE A 161 12.54 2.27 -15.38
CA PHE A 161 12.36 2.66 -16.78
C PHE A 161 13.13 3.94 -17.11
N ALA A 162 13.14 4.91 -16.19
CA ALA A 162 13.91 6.13 -16.33
C ALA A 162 15.43 5.88 -16.27
N SER A 163 15.92 5.01 -15.38
CA SER A 163 17.36 4.69 -15.29
C SER A 163 17.86 3.92 -16.51
N LEU A 164 16.98 3.15 -17.16
CA LEU A 164 17.26 2.47 -18.43
C LEU A 164 17.09 3.38 -19.66
N ASN A 165 16.70 4.65 -19.48
CA ASN A 165 16.42 5.61 -20.55
C ASN A 165 15.43 5.07 -21.60
N LEU A 166 14.35 4.42 -21.15
CA LEU A 166 13.30 3.97 -22.06
C LEU A 166 12.63 5.17 -22.75
N ASP A 167 12.34 5.03 -24.04
CA ASP A 167 11.61 6.02 -24.83
C ASP A 167 10.12 5.97 -24.47
N ILE A 168 9.73 6.73 -23.44
CA ILE A 168 8.34 6.78 -22.97
C ILE A 168 7.49 7.57 -23.98
N PRO A 169 6.42 6.98 -24.55
CA PRO A 169 5.59 7.66 -25.54
C PRO A 169 4.97 8.97 -25.02
N ASP A 170 4.84 9.97 -25.91
CA ASP A 170 4.26 11.28 -25.58
C ASP A 170 2.81 11.19 -25.07
N ASP A 171 2.07 10.15 -25.45
CA ASP A 171 0.70 9.89 -25.01
C ASP A 171 0.60 9.15 -23.67
N GLU A 172 1.73 8.92 -22.97
CA GLU A 172 1.73 8.34 -21.63
C GLU A 172 1.12 9.30 -20.59
N HIS A 173 0.19 8.78 -19.79
CA HIS A 173 -0.40 9.55 -18.71
C HIS A 173 0.46 9.54 -17.44
N ASN A 174 1.20 10.62 -17.21
CA ASN A 174 2.07 10.77 -16.05
C ASN A 174 1.28 11.04 -14.77
N VAL A 175 1.44 10.17 -13.77
CA VAL A 175 0.76 10.29 -12.48
C VAL A 175 1.76 10.58 -11.37
N LYS A 176 1.46 11.55 -10.50
CA LYS A 176 2.26 11.79 -9.29
C LYS A 176 1.91 10.74 -8.22
N PRO A 177 2.89 10.24 -7.45
CA PRO A 177 2.60 9.31 -6.36
C PRO A 177 1.62 9.90 -5.36
N SER A 178 0.65 9.09 -4.95
CA SER A 178 -0.34 9.51 -3.95
C SER A 178 0.23 9.45 -2.53
N HIS A 179 -0.52 10.01 -1.57
CA HIS A 179 -0.21 9.88 -0.12
C HIS A 179 -0.27 8.43 0.39
N LYS A 180 -0.79 7.48 -0.39
CA LYS A 180 -0.73 6.05 -0.08
C LYS A 180 0.64 5.46 -0.43
N GLN A 181 1.26 5.92 -1.53
CA GLN A 181 2.57 5.43 -1.98
C GLN A 181 3.72 6.17 -1.29
N LEU A 182 3.52 7.45 -0.99
CA LEU A 182 4.42 8.29 -0.23
C LEU A 182 3.79 8.59 1.13
N ILE A 183 4.31 7.98 2.19
CA ILE A 183 3.88 8.28 3.56
C ILE A 183 4.34 9.69 3.90
N ASN A 184 3.45 10.64 3.62
CA ASN A 184 3.62 12.05 3.93
C ASN A 184 2.72 12.43 5.10
N ARG A 185 2.75 13.70 5.49
CA ARG A 185 1.92 14.22 6.59
C ARG A 185 0.43 13.94 6.40
N ALA A 186 -0.09 13.96 5.16
CA ALA A 186 -1.49 13.66 4.89
C ALA A 186 -1.79 12.16 5.03
N GLY A 187 -0.90 11.29 4.56
CA GLY A 187 -1.00 9.84 4.75
C GLY A 187 -1.00 9.46 6.23
N LEU A 188 -0.11 10.06 7.02
CA LEU A 188 -0.05 9.83 8.47
C LEU A 188 -1.33 10.30 9.19
N ARG A 189 -1.93 11.42 8.76
CA ARG A 189 -3.23 11.88 9.29
C ARG A 189 -4.34 10.87 9.03
N ASN A 190 -4.39 10.28 7.83
CA ASN A 190 -5.35 9.20 7.50
C ASN A 190 -5.14 7.95 8.38
N CYS A 191 -3.92 7.76 8.89
CA CYS A 191 -3.60 6.73 9.85
C CYS A 191 -3.76 7.20 11.31
N ASN A 192 -4.51 8.26 11.61
CA ASN A 192 -4.68 8.80 12.97
C ASN A 192 -3.35 9.15 13.66
N ILE A 193 -2.36 9.64 12.90
CA ILE A 193 -1.07 10.13 13.41
C ILE A 193 -0.94 11.60 12.99
N ARG A 194 -0.79 12.50 13.95
CA ARG A 194 -0.61 13.94 13.67
C ARG A 194 0.68 14.44 14.29
N PHE A 195 1.25 15.48 13.69
CA PHE A 195 2.39 16.21 14.24
C PHE A 195 1.87 17.42 15.01
N GLU A 196 2.14 17.48 16.31
CA GLU A 196 1.66 18.52 17.24
C GLU A 196 2.77 18.84 18.25
N ASN A 197 3.04 20.13 18.47
CA ASN A 197 4.05 20.61 19.43
C ASN A 197 5.44 19.96 19.28
N GLY A 198 5.87 19.70 18.04
CA GLY A 198 7.16 19.07 17.76
C GLY A 198 7.19 17.54 17.93
N LEU A 199 6.07 16.91 18.28
CA LEU A 199 5.95 15.48 18.53
C LEU A 199 4.89 14.84 17.62
N TRP A 200 5.11 13.58 17.26
CA TRP A 200 4.09 12.76 16.61
C TRP A 200 3.17 12.16 17.68
N VAL A 201 1.87 12.40 17.57
CA VAL A 201 0.86 11.95 18.53
C VAL A 201 -0.25 11.16 17.84
N LYS A 202 -0.83 10.20 18.56
CA LYS A 202 -2.01 9.45 18.12
C LYS A 202 -3.21 10.38 18.17
N GLN A 203 -3.88 10.57 17.05
CA GLN A 203 -5.14 11.30 17.00
C GLN A 203 -6.21 10.40 17.62
N LEU A 204 -6.69 10.76 18.80
CA LEU A 204 -7.91 10.19 19.37
C LEU A 204 -9.05 10.55 18.41
N ALA A 205 -9.78 9.53 17.94
CA ALA A 205 -10.95 9.72 17.11
C ALA A 205 -12.02 10.44 17.96
N GLY A 206 -12.10 11.76 17.84
CA GLY A 206 -13.18 12.54 18.43
C GLY A 206 -14.51 12.14 17.79
N GLY A 207 -15.28 11.30 18.48
CA GLY A 207 -16.70 11.08 18.22
C GLY A 207 -17.02 10.11 17.09
N ARG A 208 -16.85 8.80 17.33
CA ARG A 208 -17.69 7.70 16.77
C ARG A 208 -17.29 6.29 17.24
N GLU A 209 -16.51 6.15 18.31
CA GLU A 209 -16.51 4.91 19.08
C GLU A 209 -17.77 4.91 19.97
N GLN A 210 -18.91 4.56 19.37
CA GLN A 210 -19.94 3.93 20.20
C GLN A 210 -19.31 2.64 20.70
N VAL A 211 -19.13 2.59 22.02
CA VAL A 211 -18.88 1.40 22.81
C VAL A 211 -19.87 0.33 22.33
N ARG A 212 -19.43 -0.53 21.42
CA ARG A 212 -20.10 -1.81 21.20
C ARG A 212 -19.38 -2.77 22.12
N GLU A 213 -19.98 -2.89 23.30
CA GLU A 213 -19.70 -3.91 24.29
C GLU A 213 -19.53 -5.27 23.58
N GLN A 214 -18.50 -6.00 23.99
CA GLN A 214 -18.17 -7.33 23.48
C GLN A 214 -19.39 -8.25 23.63
N ALA A 215 -20.15 -8.45 22.55
CA ALA A 215 -21.18 -9.45 22.49
C ALA A 215 -20.68 -10.61 21.62
N ASN A 216 -20.43 -11.74 22.27
CA ASN A 216 -20.19 -13.08 21.72
C ASN A 216 -20.58 -13.25 20.26
N VAL A 217 -19.59 -13.35 19.37
CA VAL A 217 -19.78 -13.98 18.06
C VAL A 217 -19.27 -15.40 18.17
N ARG A 218 -20.22 -16.34 18.16
CA ARG A 218 -20.01 -17.78 18.04
C ARG A 218 -19.21 -18.09 16.78
N ALA A 219 -18.32 -19.08 16.91
CA ALA A 219 -17.60 -19.76 15.84
C ALA A 219 -18.51 -20.10 14.65
N GLY A 220 -18.02 -19.80 13.45
CA GLY A 220 -18.67 -20.20 12.20
C GLY A 220 -18.09 -19.48 10.99
N GLY A 221 -17.13 -20.13 10.32
CA GLY A 221 -16.67 -19.80 8.97
C GLY A 221 -15.32 -19.10 8.94
N ASP A 222 -14.27 -19.83 9.29
CA ASP A 222 -12.89 -19.46 9.03
C ASP A 222 -12.65 -19.51 7.52
N ASP A 223 -12.75 -18.36 6.84
CA ASP A 223 -11.88 -18.05 5.70
C ASP A 223 -10.62 -17.38 6.28
N GLU A 224 -9.93 -18.13 7.14
CA GLU A 224 -8.51 -17.94 7.36
C GLU A 224 -7.85 -18.37 6.05
N GLU A 225 -7.56 -17.42 5.17
CA GLU A 225 -6.41 -17.57 4.29
C GLU A 225 -5.19 -17.63 5.22
N GLU A 226 -4.96 -18.82 5.79
CA GLU A 226 -3.67 -19.21 6.30
C GLU A 226 -2.69 -19.01 5.15
N ASP A 227 -1.95 -17.90 5.20
CA ASP A 227 -0.70 -17.75 4.48
C ASP A 227 0.23 -18.85 5.02
N GLU A 228 0.05 -20.08 4.51
CA GLU A 228 0.91 -21.23 4.75
C GLU A 228 2.35 -20.80 4.50
N ASP A 229 3.20 -21.08 5.48
CA ASP A 229 4.64 -20.91 5.41
C ASP A 229 5.16 -21.58 4.14
N ASP A 230 6.02 -20.87 3.41
CA ASP A 230 6.68 -21.31 2.18
C ASP A 230 7.35 -22.69 2.37
N ALA A 231 6.62 -23.77 2.11
CA ALA A 231 7.19 -25.09 1.93
C ALA A 231 7.87 -25.13 0.56
N GLN A 232 9.14 -24.74 0.53
CA GLN A 232 10.06 -25.04 -0.56
C GLN A 232 10.26 -26.56 -0.63
N GLN A 233 9.36 -27.26 -1.31
CA GLN A 233 9.62 -28.60 -1.86
C GLN A 233 9.21 -28.59 -3.32
N PHE A 234 10.17 -28.24 -4.19
CA PHE A 234 10.06 -28.51 -5.61
C PHE A 234 10.46 -29.97 -5.87
N GLU A 235 9.49 -30.87 -5.92
CA GLU A 235 9.68 -32.14 -6.64
C GLU A 235 9.12 -31.98 -8.05
N MET A 236 10.04 -31.99 -9.02
CA MET A 236 9.76 -31.81 -10.44
C MET A 236 9.01 -33.03 -10.97
N ARG A 237 7.69 -32.92 -11.16
CA ARG A 237 6.95 -33.81 -12.05
C ARG A 237 6.55 -33.07 -13.31
N ALA A 238 7.25 -33.39 -14.40
CA ALA A 238 6.78 -33.10 -15.73
C ALA A 238 5.45 -33.83 -15.95
N ASN A 239 4.44 -33.12 -16.44
CA ASN A 239 3.33 -33.77 -17.13
C ASN A 239 3.00 -33.03 -18.42
N VAL A 240 3.30 -33.73 -19.50
CA VAL A 240 2.73 -33.61 -20.82
C VAL A 240 1.20 -33.73 -20.73
N GLY A 241 0.45 -32.90 -21.45
CA GLY A 241 -0.84 -33.31 -21.99
C GLY A 241 -2.00 -32.32 -21.89
N ALA A 242 -2.47 -31.94 -23.08
CA ALA A 242 -3.85 -31.61 -23.45
C ALA A 242 -4.37 -30.17 -23.21
N SER A 243 -4.46 -29.45 -24.34
CA SER A 243 -5.34 -28.31 -24.58
C SER A 243 -6.77 -28.54 -24.07
N SER A 244 -7.37 -27.54 -23.42
CA SER A 244 -8.82 -27.31 -23.52
C SER A 244 -9.14 -25.82 -23.43
N SER A 245 -9.79 -25.31 -24.48
CA SER A 245 -10.38 -23.98 -24.51
C SER A 245 -11.79 -24.07 -23.93
N SER A 246 -12.04 -23.48 -22.76
CA SER A 246 -13.41 -23.29 -22.25
C SER A 246 -13.86 -21.86 -22.55
N ARG A 247 -14.90 -21.73 -23.40
CA ARG A 247 -15.64 -20.48 -23.59
C ARG A 247 -16.32 -20.09 -22.26
N PRO A 248 -16.38 -18.79 -21.88
CA PRO A 248 -17.09 -18.35 -20.69
C PRO A 248 -18.58 -18.64 -20.84
N THR A 249 -19.19 -19.26 -19.83
CA THR A 249 -20.63 -19.51 -19.74
C THR A 249 -21.39 -18.20 -19.58
N LEU A 250 -22.61 -18.14 -20.14
CA LEU A 250 -23.49 -16.96 -20.09
C LEU A 250 -23.74 -16.48 -18.65
N GLU A 251 -23.82 -17.40 -17.69
CA GLU A 251 -23.98 -17.12 -16.27
C GLU A 251 -22.77 -16.41 -15.65
N SER A 252 -21.55 -16.75 -16.09
CA SER A 252 -20.32 -16.08 -15.65
C SER A 252 -20.23 -14.65 -16.17
N LEU A 253 -20.72 -14.41 -17.39
CA LEU A 253 -20.81 -13.05 -17.94
C LEU A 253 -21.88 -12.21 -17.22
N GLN A 254 -23.04 -12.80 -16.92
CA GLN A 254 -24.10 -12.12 -16.19
C GLN A 254 -23.64 -11.72 -14.78
N ALA A 255 -23.00 -12.62 -14.04
CA ALA A 255 -22.50 -12.32 -12.69
C ALA A 255 -21.46 -11.18 -12.69
N ARG A 256 -20.62 -11.10 -13.74
CA ARG A 256 -19.65 -10.00 -13.90
C ARG A 256 -20.32 -8.68 -14.24
N MET A 257 -21.42 -8.69 -14.99
CA MET A 257 -22.21 -7.49 -15.27
C MET A 257 -22.92 -6.98 -14.01
N ASP A 258 -23.49 -7.87 -13.21
CA ASP A 258 -24.19 -7.52 -11.97
C ASP A 258 -23.21 -6.92 -10.95
N LEU A 259 -22.00 -7.49 -10.84
CA LEU A 259 -20.93 -6.94 -10.00
C LEU A 259 -20.47 -5.56 -10.49
N ALA A 260 -20.26 -5.39 -11.81
CA ALA A 260 -19.88 -4.10 -12.37
C ALA A 260 -20.96 -3.03 -12.17
N GLN A 261 -22.25 -3.41 -12.22
CA GLN A 261 -23.36 -2.50 -11.97
C GLN A 261 -23.41 -2.05 -10.50
N ALA A 262 -23.18 -2.97 -9.56
CA ALA A 262 -23.09 -2.65 -8.13
C ALA A 262 -21.94 -1.66 -7.83
N ASP A 263 -20.79 -1.84 -8.47
CA ASP A 263 -19.65 -0.92 -8.31
C ASP A 263 -19.96 0.48 -8.88
N ILE A 264 -20.66 0.56 -10.02
CA ILE A 264 -21.09 1.84 -10.61
C ILE A 264 -22.05 2.56 -9.67
N ASP A 265 -23.00 1.85 -9.07
CA ASP A 265 -23.99 2.45 -8.16
C ASP A 265 -23.33 2.90 -6.84
N TYR A 266 -22.37 2.12 -6.33
CA TYR A 266 -21.55 2.51 -5.18
C TYR A 266 -20.74 3.79 -5.45
N LEU A 267 -20.07 3.86 -6.61
CA LEU A 267 -19.30 5.04 -7.00
C LEU A 267 -20.20 6.27 -7.18
N ARG A 268 -21.40 6.11 -7.76
CA ARG A 268 -22.39 7.18 -7.89
C ARG A 268 -22.79 7.74 -6.52
N GLY A 269 -23.14 6.87 -5.56
CA GLY A 269 -23.49 7.31 -4.21
C GLY A 269 -22.36 8.06 -3.49
N ARG A 270 -21.09 7.70 -3.76
CA ARG A 270 -19.94 8.44 -3.22
C ARG A 270 -19.75 9.82 -3.87
N VAL A 271 -20.01 9.93 -5.17
CA VAL A 271 -19.95 11.20 -5.90
C VAL A 271 -21.03 12.15 -5.40
N ASP A 272 -22.26 11.65 -5.19
CA ASP A 272 -23.36 12.44 -4.66
C ASP A 272 -23.05 12.98 -3.25
N GLN A 273 -22.47 12.14 -2.37
CA GLN A 273 -22.01 12.57 -1.04
C GLN A 273 -20.92 13.65 -1.10
N ILE A 274 -20.04 13.62 -2.10
CA ILE A 274 -19.02 14.65 -2.27
C ILE A 274 -19.67 15.98 -2.69
N TYR A 275 -20.65 15.94 -3.59
CA TYR A 275 -21.39 17.14 -4.01
C TYR A 275 -22.20 17.73 -2.85
N GLU A 276 -22.89 16.91 -2.05
CA GLU A 276 -23.58 17.36 -0.84
C GLU A 276 -22.61 17.94 0.21
N GLY A 277 -21.46 17.30 0.39
CA GLY A 277 -20.39 17.80 1.28
C GLY A 277 -19.84 19.15 0.84
N GLN A 278 -19.66 19.37 -0.46
CA GLN A 278 -19.26 20.66 -1.01
C GLN A 278 -20.33 21.74 -0.84
N ALA A 279 -21.61 21.42 -1.04
CA ALA A 279 -22.71 22.35 -0.81
C ALA A 279 -22.77 22.81 0.66
N THR A 280 -22.53 21.88 1.60
CA THR A 280 -22.49 22.18 3.04
C THR A 280 -21.29 23.07 3.39
N LEU A 281 -20.13 22.84 2.77
CA LEU A 281 -18.94 23.66 2.97
C LEU A 281 -19.13 25.09 2.45
N ILE A 282 -19.72 25.24 1.26
CA ILE A 282 -20.03 26.55 0.66
C ILE A 282 -21.03 27.32 1.55
N GLN A 283 -22.06 26.65 2.06
CA GLN A 283 -23.01 27.26 2.99
C GLN A 283 -22.33 27.67 4.30
N GLY A 284 -21.43 26.83 4.84
CA GLY A 284 -20.64 27.16 6.03
C GLY A 284 -19.75 28.38 5.83
N GLN A 285 -19.13 28.52 4.65
CA GLN A 285 -18.34 29.69 4.29
C GLN A 285 -19.20 30.95 4.15
N ALA A 286 -20.38 30.86 3.54
CA ALA A 286 -21.32 31.98 3.44
C ALA A 286 -21.80 32.46 4.82
N ASN A 287 -22.10 31.53 5.74
CA ASN A 287 -22.49 31.85 7.10
C ASN A 287 -21.36 32.55 7.87
N LEU A 288 -20.11 32.09 7.72
CA LEU A 288 -18.95 32.74 8.34
C LEU A 288 -18.72 34.16 7.78
N LEU A 289 -18.89 34.35 6.48
CA LEU A 289 -18.75 35.66 5.83
C LEU A 289 -19.83 36.64 6.33
N GLN A 290 -21.06 36.17 6.51
CA GLN A 290 -22.16 36.96 7.08
C GLN A 290 -21.89 37.34 8.54
N VAL A 291 -21.39 36.40 9.36
CA VAL A 291 -20.98 36.69 10.75
C VAL A 291 -19.88 37.74 10.80
N PHE A 292 -18.89 37.66 9.90
CA PHE A 292 -17.83 38.66 9.81
C PHE A 292 -18.36 40.05 9.42
N GLN A 293 -19.28 40.13 8.45
CA GLN A 293 -19.89 41.41 8.04
C GLN A 293 -20.74 42.04 9.14
N ASN A 294 -21.45 41.22 9.95
CA ASN A 294 -22.23 41.72 11.09
C ASN A 294 -21.35 42.19 12.26
N ALA A 295 -20.19 41.56 12.46
CA ALA A 295 -19.25 41.93 13.52
C ALA A 295 -18.47 43.22 13.21
N PHE A 296 -18.32 43.58 11.93
CA PHE A 296 -17.58 44.76 11.48
C PHE A 296 -18.34 45.50 10.37
N PRO A 297 -19.32 46.36 10.73
CA PRO A 297 -20.05 47.15 9.75
C PRO A 297 -19.09 48.12 9.04
N GLN A 298 -19.01 48.04 7.71
CA GLN A 298 -18.23 48.99 6.93
C GLN A 298 -18.94 50.35 6.94
N THR A 299 -18.29 51.40 7.45
CA THR A 299 -18.77 52.78 7.31
C THR A 299 -18.60 53.23 5.85
N PRO A 300 -19.59 53.91 5.25
CA PRO A 300 -19.46 54.39 3.89
C PRO A 300 -18.31 55.42 3.79
N PRO A 301 -17.60 55.48 2.65
CA PRO A 301 -16.49 56.39 2.47
C PRO A 301 -16.98 57.85 2.51
N PRO A 302 -16.15 58.79 3.00
CA PRO A 302 -16.56 60.19 3.14
C PRO A 302 -16.73 60.84 1.76
N ASP A 303 -17.82 61.58 1.60
CA ASP A 303 -18.07 62.38 0.41
C ASP A 303 -16.93 63.38 0.18
N SER A 304 -16.39 63.35 -1.04
CA SER A 304 -15.32 64.26 -1.46
C SER A 304 -15.89 65.67 -1.65
N SER A 305 -15.34 66.65 -0.93
CA SER A 305 -15.45 68.08 -1.22
C SER A 305 -14.09 68.73 -1.03
#